data_AF-A0A8T4NIC7-F1
#
_entry.id   AF-A0A8T4NIC7-F1
#
_cell.length_a   1.000
_cell.length_b   1.000
_cell.length_c   1.000
_cell.angle_alpha   90.00
_cell.angle_beta   90.00
_cell.angle_gamma   90.00
#
_symmetry.space_group_name_H-M   'P 1'
#
loop_
_entity.id
_entity.type
_entity.pdbx_description
1 polymer ?
#
loop_
_entity_poly.entity_id
_entity_poly.type
_entity_poly.pdbx_seq_one_letter_code
_entity_poly.pdbx_strand_id
1 'polypeptide(L)'
;MEIILLLASIITSAIFLIIFISLIKEIKTSSFNSKEIPLIVLGLIYLILAILLLLWTTNFFSFDTTDFLTVFSAVLTIQTICLLTILYKIRKNKKIFYALIPFTFLIPLIFYAPQSIHLTIPISFFVTLLTFLVATNIQEKITKHIIIYTSISLFLYLFAIFWQNLISILALISSILFLIFIIHFLKFLKQNPEQYFPLPQEPESPLIHFLKHFVFIIIITNFMFIGTISIHEFGHLITSSQSNCEESKIIYELQGLPHTEIKCEDTSLQNRWILGGVLFPFLIAFFLLFGGGKFIKELALQMVGFNLIISYLDMIALNFSKAIAAFTLILGIATTTFSLALLVKSRVE
;
A
#
# COMPACT_ATOMS: atom_id res chain seq x y z
N MET A 1 -15.82 -20.88 -14.52
CA MET A 1 -15.94 -19.47 -14.09
C MET A 1 -17.31 -19.21 -13.46
N GLU A 2 -18.41 -19.58 -14.12
CA GLU A 2 -19.79 -19.37 -13.65
C GLU A 2 -20.05 -19.81 -12.20
N ILE A 3 -19.62 -21.02 -11.81
CA ILE A 3 -19.78 -21.51 -10.43
C ILE A 3 -19.11 -20.58 -9.40
N ILE A 4 -17.93 -20.05 -9.72
CA ILE A 4 -17.18 -19.14 -8.83
C ILE A 4 -17.91 -17.80 -8.70
N LEU A 5 -18.43 -17.27 -9.82
CA LEU A 5 -19.20 -16.03 -9.83
C LEU A 5 -20.53 -16.18 -9.07
N LEU A 6 -21.20 -17.33 -9.20
CA LEU A 6 -22.41 -17.64 -8.45
C LEU A 6 -22.13 -17.67 -6.94
N LEU A 7 -21.07 -18.38 -6.53
CA LEU A 7 -20.66 -18.41 -5.12
C LEU A 7 -20.31 -17.01 -4.61
N ALA A 8 -19.62 -16.19 -5.42
CA ALA A 8 -19.31 -14.81 -5.06
C ALA A 8 -20.58 -13.96 -4.92
N SER A 9 -21.57 -14.13 -5.79
CA SER A 9 -22.89 -13.47 -5.71
C SER A 9 -23.64 -13.85 -4.42
N ILE A 10 -23.60 -15.13 -4.03
CA ILE A 10 -24.20 -15.62 -2.78
C ILE A 10 -23.52 -14.98 -1.56
N ILE A 11 -22.19 -14.96 -1.52
CA ILE A 11 -21.43 -14.39 -0.39
C ILE A 11 -21.64 -12.87 -0.29
N THR A 12 -21.62 -12.15 -1.41
CA THR A 12 -21.87 -10.69 -1.43
C THR A 12 -23.30 -10.35 -1.05
N SER A 13 -24.28 -11.17 -1.46
CA SER A 13 -25.66 -11.08 -0.99
C SER A 13 -25.77 -11.31 0.52
N ALA A 14 -25.04 -12.29 1.07
CA ALA A 14 -25.02 -12.55 2.50
C ALA A 14 -24.45 -11.36 3.29
N ILE A 15 -23.38 -10.72 2.80
CA ILE A 15 -22.83 -9.48 3.37
C ILE A 15 -23.90 -8.39 3.43
N PHE A 16 -24.59 -8.14 2.30
CA PHE A 16 -25.69 -7.16 2.24
C PHE A 16 -26.79 -7.48 3.26
N LEU A 17 -27.29 -8.73 3.27
CA LEU A 17 -28.37 -9.16 4.16
C LEU A 17 -27.99 -8.98 5.63
N ILE A 18 -26.77 -9.32 6.03
CA ILE A 18 -26.31 -9.16 7.41
C ILE A 18 -26.26 -7.69 7.82
N ILE A 19 -25.71 -6.81 6.97
CA ILE A 19 -25.67 -5.37 7.22
C ILE A 19 -27.11 -4.82 7.31
N PHE A 20 -27.97 -5.19 6.37
CA PHE A 20 -29.35 -4.71 6.30
C PHE A 20 -30.19 -5.16 7.50
N ILE A 21 -30.08 -6.43 7.92
CA ILE A 21 -30.76 -6.95 9.11
C ILE A 21 -30.25 -6.24 10.37
N SER A 22 -28.95 -5.93 10.46
CA SER A 22 -28.39 -5.17 11.58
C SER A 22 -28.99 -3.76 11.65
N LEU A 23 -29.06 -3.06 10.51
CA LEU A 23 -29.64 -1.72 10.40
C LEU A 23 -31.13 -1.69 10.76
N ILE A 24 -31.93 -2.64 10.26
CA ILE A 24 -33.36 -2.73 10.62
C ILE A 24 -33.54 -2.89 12.13
N LYS A 25 -32.71 -3.71 12.77
CA LYS A 25 -32.78 -3.90 14.22
C LYS A 25 -32.47 -2.59 14.96
N GLU A 26 -31.48 -1.84 14.49
CA GLU A 26 -31.03 -0.58 15.10
C GLU A 26 -32.06 0.55 14.95
N ILE A 27 -32.67 0.68 13.76
CA ILE A 27 -33.78 1.59 13.46
C ILE A 27 -34.99 1.31 14.37
N LYS A 28 -35.29 0.04 14.67
CA LYS A 28 -36.40 -0.32 15.55
C LYS A 28 -36.13 0.01 17.03
N THR A 29 -34.87 0.04 17.45
CA THR A 29 -34.49 0.19 18.87
C THR A 29 -34.06 1.60 19.26
N SER A 30 -33.77 2.49 18.31
CA SER A 30 -33.25 3.83 18.60
C SER A 30 -33.53 4.84 17.48
N SER A 31 -33.37 6.13 17.76
CA SER A 31 -33.39 7.18 16.74
C SER A 31 -32.18 7.03 15.82
N PHE A 32 -32.42 6.60 14.58
CA PHE A 32 -31.45 6.49 13.50
C PHE A 32 -30.42 7.62 13.52
N ASN A 33 -29.14 7.29 13.67
CA ASN A 33 -28.08 8.30 13.76
C ASN A 33 -27.40 8.48 12.40
N SER A 34 -26.98 9.70 12.07
CA SER A 34 -26.13 10.01 10.90
C SER A 34 -24.84 9.16 10.80
N LYS A 35 -24.48 8.44 11.89
CA LYS A 35 -23.36 7.50 11.97
C LYS A 35 -23.61 6.19 11.20
N GLU A 36 -24.86 5.85 10.92
CA GLU A 36 -25.25 4.61 10.23
C GLU A 36 -25.22 4.74 8.69
N ILE A 37 -25.18 5.97 8.15
CA ILE A 37 -25.16 6.23 6.69
C ILE A 37 -24.06 5.42 5.97
N PRO A 38 -22.80 5.36 6.44
CA PRO A 38 -21.78 4.57 5.76
C PRO A 38 -22.07 3.06 5.76
N LEU A 39 -22.79 2.53 6.76
CA LEU A 39 -23.21 1.13 6.76
C LEU A 39 -24.29 0.87 5.71
N ILE A 40 -25.21 1.82 5.51
CA ILE A 40 -26.19 1.73 4.42
C ILE A 40 -25.49 1.72 3.06
N VAL A 41 -24.58 2.66 2.83
CA VAL A 41 -23.79 2.73 1.59
C VAL A 41 -23.02 1.43 1.36
N LEU A 42 -22.39 0.90 2.42
CA LEU A 42 -21.69 -0.39 2.38
C LEU A 42 -22.63 -1.55 2.03
N GLY A 43 -23.82 -1.62 2.62
CA GLY A 43 -24.80 -2.65 2.25
C GLY A 43 -25.22 -2.54 0.78
N LEU A 44 -25.59 -1.34 0.33
CA LEU A 44 -26.05 -1.09 -1.03
C LEU A 44 -24.99 -1.43 -2.08
N ILE A 45 -23.71 -1.11 -1.84
CA ILE A 45 -22.67 -1.45 -2.82
C ILE A 45 -22.44 -2.94 -2.94
N TYR A 46 -22.59 -3.70 -1.86
CA TYR A 46 -22.53 -5.17 -1.91
C TYR A 46 -23.75 -5.79 -2.60
N LEU A 47 -24.92 -5.17 -2.51
CA LEU A 47 -26.10 -5.55 -3.29
C LEU A 47 -25.84 -5.33 -4.80
N ILE A 48 -25.31 -4.17 -5.18
CA ILE A 48 -24.95 -3.87 -6.57
C ILE A 48 -23.94 -4.90 -7.08
N LEU A 49 -22.88 -5.17 -6.31
CA LEU A 49 -21.88 -6.18 -6.67
C LEU A 49 -22.51 -7.57 -6.84
N ALA A 50 -23.40 -7.99 -5.93
CA ALA A 50 -24.08 -9.28 -6.01
C ALA A 50 -24.92 -9.42 -7.29
N ILE A 51 -25.64 -8.36 -7.67
CA ILE A 51 -26.45 -8.31 -8.90
C ILE A 51 -25.53 -8.41 -10.13
N LEU A 52 -24.44 -7.64 -10.19
CA LEU A 52 -23.50 -7.69 -11.31
C LEU A 52 -22.86 -9.09 -11.46
N LEU A 53 -22.46 -9.71 -10.35
CA LEU A 53 -21.94 -11.08 -10.34
C LEU A 53 -22.98 -12.09 -10.85
N LEU A 54 -24.25 -11.91 -10.50
CA LEU A 54 -25.33 -12.77 -10.98
C LEU A 54 -25.55 -12.59 -12.49
N LEU A 55 -25.54 -11.34 -12.98
CA LEU A 55 -25.69 -11.04 -14.41
C LEU A 55 -24.54 -11.62 -15.25
N TRP A 56 -23.30 -11.60 -14.75
CA TRP A 56 -22.18 -12.31 -15.38
C TRP A 56 -22.36 -13.83 -15.32
N THR A 57 -22.90 -14.36 -14.23
CA THR A 57 -23.15 -15.81 -14.09
C THR A 57 -24.17 -16.30 -15.10
N THR A 58 -25.21 -15.52 -15.39
CA THR A 58 -26.26 -15.86 -16.37
C THR A 58 -25.86 -15.51 -17.81
N ASN A 59 -24.61 -15.10 -18.05
CA ASN A 59 -24.13 -14.61 -19.35
C ASN A 59 -25.01 -13.49 -19.95
N PHE A 60 -25.67 -12.68 -19.10
CA PHE A 60 -26.39 -11.49 -19.57
C PHE A 60 -25.41 -10.43 -20.08
N PHE A 61 -24.25 -10.35 -19.42
CA PHE A 61 -23.05 -9.67 -19.91
C PHE A 61 -21.95 -10.72 -20.13
N SER A 62 -21.15 -10.56 -21.19
CA SER A 62 -19.93 -11.35 -21.36
C SER A 62 -18.97 -11.01 -20.23
N PHE A 63 -18.50 -12.02 -19.50
CA PHE A 63 -17.51 -11.82 -18.43
C PHE A 63 -16.18 -11.37 -19.03
N ASP A 64 -15.73 -10.18 -18.62
CA ASP A 64 -14.39 -9.66 -18.90
C ASP A 64 -13.65 -9.40 -17.58
N THR A 65 -12.38 -9.81 -17.53
CA THR A 65 -11.56 -9.71 -16.32
C THR A 65 -11.24 -8.25 -15.95
N THR A 66 -11.11 -7.37 -16.94
CA THR A 66 -10.81 -5.95 -16.71
C THR A 66 -12.04 -5.21 -16.18
N ASP A 67 -13.22 -5.53 -16.69
CA ASP A 67 -14.50 -5.02 -16.16
C ASP A 67 -14.72 -5.50 -14.72
N PHE A 68 -14.48 -6.78 -14.45
CA PHE A 68 -14.56 -7.35 -13.11
C PHE A 68 -13.63 -6.62 -12.13
N LEU A 69 -12.37 -6.42 -12.52
CA LEU A 69 -11.37 -5.71 -11.72
C LEU A 69 -11.76 -4.27 -11.43
N THR A 70 -12.33 -3.58 -12.42
CA THR A 70 -12.80 -2.20 -12.31
C THR A 70 -13.93 -2.08 -11.31
N VAL A 71 -14.94 -2.95 -11.43
CA VAL A 71 -16.08 -3.01 -10.49
C VAL A 71 -15.61 -3.36 -9.08
N PHE A 72 -14.77 -4.39 -8.93
CA PHE A 72 -14.26 -4.84 -7.64
C PHE A 72 -13.40 -3.76 -6.95
N SER A 73 -12.57 -3.06 -7.72
CA SER A 73 -11.78 -1.92 -7.27
C SER A 73 -12.64 -0.77 -6.74
N ALA A 74 -13.69 -0.40 -7.47
CA ALA A 74 -14.63 0.63 -7.04
C ALA A 74 -15.33 0.24 -5.72
N VAL A 75 -15.76 -1.03 -5.62
CA VAL A 75 -16.38 -1.57 -4.40
C VAL A 75 -15.44 -1.49 -3.20
N LEU A 76 -14.18 -1.93 -3.35
CA LEU A 76 -13.19 -1.89 -2.28
C LEU A 76 -12.82 -0.47 -1.85
N THR A 77 -12.79 0.47 -2.80
CA THR A 77 -12.52 1.88 -2.50
C THR A 77 -13.63 2.46 -1.63
N ILE A 78 -14.89 2.27 -2.03
CA ILE A 78 -16.06 2.75 -1.27
C ILE A 78 -16.17 2.03 0.07
N GLN A 79 -15.92 0.72 0.11
CA GLN A 79 -15.84 -0.05 1.35
C GLN A 79 -14.82 0.58 2.31
N THR A 80 -13.60 0.85 1.83
CA THR A 80 -12.52 1.42 2.63
C THR A 80 -12.91 2.79 3.20
N ILE A 81 -13.46 3.67 2.36
CA ILE A 81 -13.97 4.98 2.78
C ILE A 81 -15.07 4.83 3.85
N CYS A 82 -16.01 3.92 3.67
CA CYS A 82 -17.09 3.67 4.62
C CYS A 82 -16.54 3.19 5.98
N LEU A 83 -15.65 2.19 5.97
CA LEU A 83 -15.05 1.65 7.20
C LEU A 83 -14.25 2.71 7.95
N LEU A 84 -13.40 3.48 7.26
CA LEU A 84 -12.63 4.56 7.85
C LEU A 84 -13.54 5.67 8.40
N THR A 85 -14.64 6.00 7.70
CA THR A 85 -15.61 6.99 8.16
C THR A 85 -16.33 6.52 9.44
N ILE A 86 -16.75 5.26 9.51
CA ILE A 86 -17.34 4.67 10.73
C ILE A 86 -16.33 4.75 11.87
N LEU A 87 -15.10 4.31 11.61
CA LEU A 87 -14.02 4.31 12.60
C LEU A 87 -13.69 5.72 13.11
N TYR A 88 -13.63 6.70 12.20
CA TYR A 88 -13.42 8.09 12.53
C TYR A 88 -14.57 8.64 13.38
N LYS A 89 -15.84 8.36 13.03
CA LYS A 89 -17.00 8.80 13.80
C LYS A 89 -17.02 8.21 15.22
N ILE A 90 -16.55 6.97 15.38
CA ILE A 90 -16.44 6.30 16.69
C ILE A 90 -15.32 6.91 17.52
N ARG A 91 -14.11 7.06 16.95
CA ARG A 91 -12.90 7.43 17.69
C ARG A 91 -12.66 8.94 17.78
N LYS A 92 -13.22 9.72 16.86
CA LYS A 92 -12.92 11.15 16.65
C LYS A 92 -11.40 11.45 16.54
N ASN A 93 -10.62 10.47 16.09
CA ASN A 93 -9.16 10.60 15.99
C ASN A 93 -8.77 11.15 14.61
N LYS A 94 -8.14 12.33 14.58
CA LYS A 94 -7.65 12.98 13.35
C LYS A 94 -6.68 12.10 12.55
N LYS A 95 -5.93 11.20 13.20
CA LYS A 95 -5.03 10.26 12.49
C LYS A 95 -5.76 9.33 11.52
N ILE A 96 -6.99 8.91 11.87
CA ILE A 96 -7.85 8.09 11.00
C ILE A 96 -8.34 8.93 9.81
N PHE A 97 -8.65 10.20 10.05
CA PHE A 97 -9.03 11.12 8.98
C PHE A 97 -7.88 11.34 7.99
N TYR A 98 -6.64 11.43 8.46
CA TYR A 98 -5.48 11.54 7.56
C TYR A 98 -5.29 10.31 6.67
N ALA A 99 -5.72 9.13 7.11
CA ALA A 99 -5.71 7.93 6.26
C ALA A 99 -6.73 7.98 5.11
N LEU A 100 -7.69 8.91 5.12
CA LEU A 100 -8.61 9.16 4.00
C LEU A 100 -8.00 10.07 2.92
N ILE A 101 -6.98 10.87 3.25
CA ILE A 101 -6.35 11.83 2.31
C ILE A 101 -5.79 11.14 1.05
N PRO A 102 -5.13 9.96 1.11
CA PRO A 102 -4.70 9.26 -0.10
C PRO A 102 -5.85 9.05 -1.10
N PHE A 103 -7.07 8.75 -0.62
CA PHE A 103 -8.22 8.54 -1.50
C PHE A 103 -8.72 9.81 -2.18
N THR A 104 -8.51 11.00 -1.61
CA THR A 104 -8.90 12.26 -2.27
C THR A 104 -8.03 12.56 -3.50
N PHE A 105 -6.76 12.14 -3.48
CA PHE A 105 -5.86 12.26 -4.64
C PHE A 105 -6.02 11.11 -5.64
N LEU A 106 -6.42 9.95 -5.15
CA LEU A 106 -6.54 8.74 -5.93
C LEU A 106 -7.82 8.74 -6.80
N ILE A 107 -8.90 9.38 -6.36
CA ILE A 107 -10.13 9.54 -7.17
C ILE A 107 -9.86 10.28 -8.49
N PRO A 108 -9.26 11.49 -8.51
CA PRO A 108 -8.89 12.16 -9.76
C PRO A 108 -7.97 11.32 -10.65
N LEU A 109 -7.03 10.57 -10.04
CA LEU A 109 -6.10 9.71 -10.78
C LEU A 109 -6.82 8.57 -11.50
N ILE A 110 -7.85 7.97 -10.88
CA ILE A 110 -8.71 6.96 -11.52
C ILE A 110 -9.37 7.54 -12.78
N PHE A 111 -9.89 8.77 -12.71
CA PHE A 111 -10.54 9.40 -13.87
C PHE A 111 -9.55 9.73 -14.99
N TYR A 112 -8.32 10.10 -14.63
CA TYR A 112 -7.26 10.40 -15.61
C TYR A 112 -6.71 9.14 -16.29
N ALA A 113 -6.57 8.04 -15.53
CA ALA A 113 -6.03 6.77 -16.03
C ALA A 113 -6.93 5.59 -15.61
N PRO A 114 -8.07 5.37 -16.30
CA PRO A 114 -9.03 4.32 -15.92
C PRO A 114 -8.42 2.91 -15.92
N GLN A 115 -7.45 2.66 -16.78
CA GLN A 115 -6.73 1.38 -16.84
C GLN A 115 -5.97 1.08 -15.55
N SER A 116 -5.56 2.11 -14.80
CA SER A 116 -4.82 1.99 -13.53
C SER A 116 -5.73 1.79 -12.31
N ILE A 117 -7.05 1.72 -12.50
CA ILE A 117 -8.02 1.57 -11.40
C ILE A 117 -7.79 0.29 -10.58
N HIS A 118 -7.16 -0.73 -11.15
CA HIS A 118 -6.83 -1.96 -10.42
C HIS A 118 -5.79 -1.73 -9.30
N LEU A 119 -4.93 -0.70 -9.41
CA LEU A 119 -3.94 -0.35 -8.39
C LEU A 119 -4.57 0.13 -7.08
N THR A 120 -5.85 0.54 -7.09
CA THR A 120 -6.54 0.97 -5.89
C THR A 120 -6.88 -0.20 -4.96
N ILE A 121 -6.89 -1.44 -5.48
CA ILE A 121 -7.16 -2.65 -4.71
C ILE A 121 -6.11 -2.86 -3.60
N PRO A 122 -4.79 -2.97 -3.93
CA PRO A 122 -3.77 -3.14 -2.90
C PRO A 122 -3.69 -1.90 -2.00
N ILE A 123 -3.91 -0.70 -2.53
CA ILE A 123 -3.95 0.53 -1.73
C ILE A 123 -5.11 0.49 -0.72
N SER A 124 -6.29 0.01 -1.12
CA SER A 124 -7.46 -0.11 -0.25
C SER A 124 -7.22 -1.07 0.91
N PHE A 125 -6.68 -2.26 0.62
CA PHE A 125 -6.32 -3.22 1.68
C PHE A 125 -5.24 -2.67 2.60
N PHE A 126 -4.22 -2.04 2.04
CA PHE A 126 -3.10 -1.49 2.78
C PHE A 126 -3.51 -0.34 3.70
N VAL A 127 -4.31 0.61 3.20
CA VAL A 127 -4.82 1.72 4.01
C VAL A 127 -5.78 1.22 5.09
N THR A 128 -6.63 0.22 4.79
CA THR A 128 -7.48 -0.41 5.79
C THR A 128 -6.62 -1.06 6.89
N LEU A 129 -5.60 -1.83 6.51
CA LEU A 129 -4.66 -2.46 7.46
C LEU A 129 -4.00 -1.41 8.36
N LEU A 130 -3.41 -0.37 7.77
CA LEU A 130 -2.75 0.71 8.51
C LEU A 130 -3.71 1.41 9.47
N THR A 131 -4.92 1.71 9.03
CA THR A 131 -5.90 2.44 9.85
C THR A 131 -6.28 1.62 11.08
N PHE A 132 -6.56 0.32 10.91
CA PHE A 132 -6.93 -0.55 12.03
C PHE A 132 -5.73 -0.88 12.93
N LEU A 133 -4.50 -0.91 12.40
CA LEU A 133 -3.29 -0.95 13.20
C LEU A 133 -3.07 0.32 14.02
N VAL A 134 -3.41 1.51 13.49
CA VAL A 134 -3.34 2.75 14.28
C VAL A 134 -4.48 2.82 15.30
N ALA A 135 -5.60 2.17 15.01
CA ALA A 135 -6.78 2.15 15.87
C ALA A 135 -6.79 1.01 16.91
N THR A 136 -5.64 0.40 17.22
CA THR A 136 -5.51 -0.80 18.10
C THR A 136 -6.08 -0.68 19.51
N ASN A 137 -6.47 0.51 19.95
CA ASN A 137 -7.28 0.65 21.18
C ASN A 137 -8.75 0.19 20.98
N ILE A 138 -9.06 -0.43 19.84
CA ILE A 138 -10.29 -1.17 19.59
C ILE A 138 -10.06 -2.61 20.05
N GLN A 139 -11.10 -3.17 20.69
CA GLN A 139 -11.16 -4.54 21.20
C GLN A 139 -10.34 -5.50 20.31
N GLU A 140 -9.32 -6.13 20.91
CA GLU A 140 -8.29 -6.93 20.23
C GLU A 140 -8.88 -7.91 19.20
N LYS A 141 -10.06 -8.47 19.52
CA LYS A 141 -10.79 -9.41 18.67
C LYS A 141 -11.11 -8.85 17.29
N ILE A 142 -11.53 -7.60 17.14
CA ILE A 142 -11.91 -7.04 15.82
C ILE A 142 -10.66 -6.74 15.02
N THR A 143 -9.68 -6.13 15.69
CA THR A 143 -8.37 -5.80 15.13
C THR A 143 -7.71 -7.04 14.54
N LYS A 144 -7.83 -8.20 15.20
CA LYS A 144 -7.36 -9.49 14.65
C LYS A 144 -8.07 -9.88 13.35
N HIS A 145 -9.40 -9.82 13.30
CA HIS A 145 -10.15 -10.26 12.10
C HIS A 145 -9.91 -9.33 10.90
N ILE A 146 -9.88 -8.02 11.11
CA ILE A 146 -9.58 -7.08 10.03
C ILE A 146 -8.14 -7.26 9.53
N ILE A 147 -7.16 -7.42 10.42
CA ILE A 147 -5.76 -7.67 10.03
C ILE A 147 -5.66 -8.94 9.19
N ILE A 148 -6.30 -10.03 9.62
CA ILE A 148 -6.32 -11.29 8.87
C ILE A 148 -6.94 -11.07 7.49
N TYR A 149 -8.10 -10.42 7.42
CA TYR A 149 -8.76 -10.08 6.16
C TYR A 149 -7.84 -9.26 5.25
N THR A 150 -7.36 -8.10 5.70
CA THR A 150 -6.57 -7.19 4.86
C THR A 150 -5.24 -7.78 4.45
N SER A 151 -4.55 -8.50 5.33
CA SER A 151 -3.24 -9.10 5.03
C SER A 151 -3.35 -10.25 4.05
N ILE A 152 -4.31 -11.17 4.26
CA ILE A 152 -4.52 -12.29 3.33
C ILE A 152 -5.02 -11.74 1.99
N SER A 153 -6.01 -10.85 1.97
CA SER A 153 -6.52 -10.30 0.72
C SER A 153 -5.47 -9.49 -0.06
N LEU A 154 -4.61 -8.72 0.63
CA LEU A 154 -3.49 -8.03 0.00
C LEU A 154 -2.51 -9.03 -0.62
N PHE A 155 -2.12 -10.07 0.12
CA PHE A 155 -1.22 -11.12 -0.38
C PHE A 155 -1.82 -11.85 -1.59
N LEU A 156 -3.09 -12.26 -1.51
CA LEU A 156 -3.80 -12.91 -2.60
C LEU A 156 -3.86 -12.01 -3.83
N TYR A 157 -4.11 -10.72 -3.66
CA TYR A 157 -4.13 -9.79 -4.80
C TYR A 157 -2.75 -9.62 -5.43
N LEU A 158 -1.68 -9.47 -4.63
CA LEU A 158 -0.32 -9.41 -5.16
C LEU A 158 0.04 -10.69 -5.92
N PHE A 159 -0.44 -11.85 -5.46
CA PHE A 159 -0.31 -13.11 -6.18
C PHE A 159 -1.12 -13.12 -7.50
N ALA A 160 -2.31 -12.52 -7.51
CA ALA A 160 -3.18 -12.42 -8.68
C ALA A 160 -2.53 -11.67 -9.86
N ILE A 161 -1.63 -10.73 -9.58
CA ILE A 161 -0.88 -9.99 -10.61
C ILE A 161 -0.12 -10.95 -11.53
N PHE A 162 0.42 -12.04 -10.98
CA PHE A 162 1.14 -13.06 -11.75
C PHE A 162 0.21 -14.11 -12.38
N TRP A 163 -1.01 -14.25 -11.87
CA TRP A 163 -1.96 -15.30 -12.25
C TRP A 163 -3.36 -14.75 -12.43
N GLN A 164 -3.56 -13.94 -13.48
CA GLN A 164 -4.81 -13.21 -13.74
C GLN A 164 -6.05 -14.12 -13.79
N ASN A 165 -5.91 -15.37 -14.25
CA ASN A 165 -7.00 -16.36 -14.31
C ASN A 165 -7.58 -16.73 -12.94
N LEU A 166 -6.84 -16.51 -11.85
CA LEU A 166 -7.28 -16.83 -10.49
C LEU A 166 -8.06 -15.69 -9.82
N ILE A 167 -8.18 -14.53 -10.46
CA ILE A 167 -8.64 -13.31 -9.78
C ILE A 167 -10.06 -13.43 -9.20
N SER A 168 -10.97 -14.12 -9.89
CA SER A 168 -12.34 -14.37 -9.41
C SER A 168 -12.35 -15.27 -8.17
N ILE A 169 -11.46 -16.27 -8.10
CA ILE A 169 -11.31 -17.15 -6.94
C ILE A 169 -10.76 -16.36 -5.75
N LEU A 170 -9.75 -15.51 -6.00
CA LEU A 170 -9.10 -14.72 -4.97
C LEU A 170 -10.06 -13.65 -4.41
N ALA A 171 -10.90 -13.05 -5.26
CA ALA A 171 -11.96 -12.14 -4.86
C ALA A 171 -13.05 -12.85 -4.04
N LEU A 172 -13.41 -14.09 -4.38
CA LEU A 172 -14.32 -14.93 -3.58
C LEU A 172 -13.76 -15.18 -2.17
N ILE A 173 -12.49 -15.59 -2.06
CA ILE A 173 -11.83 -15.80 -0.76
C ILE A 173 -11.80 -14.50 0.04
N SER A 174 -11.42 -13.38 -0.58
CA SER A 174 -11.45 -12.07 0.06
C SER A 174 -12.86 -11.69 0.56
N SER A 175 -13.91 -12.00 -0.19
CA SER A 175 -15.30 -11.73 0.20
C SER A 175 -15.75 -12.60 1.38
N ILE A 176 -15.32 -13.86 1.47
CA ILE A 176 -15.58 -14.73 2.62
C ILE A 176 -14.87 -14.19 3.87
N LEU A 177 -13.61 -13.78 3.75
CA LEU A 177 -12.88 -13.17 4.87
C LEU A 177 -13.54 -11.86 5.32
N PHE A 178 -14.02 -11.05 4.37
CA PHE A 178 -14.76 -9.83 4.68
C PHE A 178 -16.09 -10.12 5.39
N LEU A 179 -16.82 -11.15 4.97
CA LEU A 179 -18.05 -11.61 5.62
C LEU A 179 -17.79 -12.00 7.09
N ILE A 180 -16.71 -12.74 7.36
CA ILE A 180 -16.32 -13.09 8.74
C ILE A 180 -16.00 -11.82 9.53
N PHE A 181 -15.24 -10.89 8.94
CA PHE A 181 -14.92 -9.61 9.58
C PHE A 181 -16.18 -8.79 9.89
N ILE A 182 -17.11 -8.61 8.93
CA ILE A 182 -18.27 -7.74 9.10
C ILE A 182 -19.22 -8.24 10.19
N ILE A 183 -19.37 -9.57 10.34
CA ILE A 183 -20.15 -10.17 11.43
C ILE A 183 -19.58 -9.75 12.79
N HIS A 184 -18.26 -9.84 12.96
CA HIS A 184 -17.60 -9.45 14.21
C HIS A 184 -17.62 -7.93 14.41
N PHE A 185 -17.46 -7.16 13.34
CA PHE A 185 -17.49 -5.70 13.37
C PHE A 185 -18.86 -5.17 13.78
N LEU A 186 -19.95 -5.68 13.19
CA LEU A 186 -21.32 -5.28 13.56
C LEU A 186 -21.66 -5.66 15.00
N LYS A 187 -21.23 -6.85 15.46
CA LYS A 187 -21.39 -7.25 16.86
C LYS A 187 -20.70 -6.27 17.80
N PHE A 188 -19.53 -5.78 17.45
CA PHE A 188 -18.83 -4.76 18.22
C PHE A 188 -19.55 -3.42 18.25
N LEU A 189 -20.01 -2.93 17.10
CA LEU A 189 -20.76 -1.67 17.03
C LEU A 189 -21.97 -1.69 17.96
N LYS A 190 -22.67 -2.83 18.02
CA LYS A 190 -23.81 -3.02 18.92
C LYS A 190 -23.43 -3.05 20.41
N GLN A 191 -22.26 -3.58 20.77
CA GLN A 191 -21.84 -3.74 22.16
C GLN A 191 -21.31 -2.45 22.79
N ASN A 192 -20.78 -1.51 21.98
CA ASN A 192 -20.12 -0.31 22.47
C ASN A 192 -20.66 0.99 21.85
N PRO A 193 -21.97 1.30 21.97
CA PRO A 193 -22.57 2.48 21.33
C PRO A 193 -22.07 3.82 21.90
N GLU A 194 -21.60 3.85 23.17
CA GLU A 194 -21.41 5.11 23.92
C GLU A 194 -20.11 5.24 24.72
N GLN A 195 -19.19 4.27 24.69
CA GLN A 195 -17.91 4.41 25.40
C GLN A 195 -16.92 5.28 24.60
N TYR A 196 -17.14 6.60 24.66
CA TYR A 196 -16.24 7.66 24.17
C TYR A 196 -15.02 7.90 25.07
N PHE A 197 -14.88 7.13 26.15
CA PHE A 197 -13.74 7.25 27.04
C PHE A 197 -12.56 6.41 26.52
N PRO A 198 -11.32 6.86 26.73
CA PRO A 198 -10.16 6.00 26.51
C PRO A 198 -10.34 4.77 27.40
N LEU A 199 -10.74 3.65 26.80
CA LEU A 199 -10.66 2.35 27.46
C LEU A 199 -9.26 2.21 28.07
N PRO A 200 -9.14 1.64 29.28
CA PRO A 200 -7.85 1.22 29.80
C PRO A 200 -7.12 0.48 28.67
N GLN A 201 -5.91 0.90 28.35
CA GLN A 201 -5.13 0.23 27.31
C GLN A 201 -4.91 -1.22 27.78
N GLU A 202 -5.68 -2.15 27.22
CA GLU A 202 -5.32 -3.56 27.30
C GLU A 202 -3.91 -3.70 26.74
N PRO A 203 -3.03 -4.49 27.38
CA PRO A 203 -1.69 -4.69 26.87
C PRO A 203 -1.78 -5.20 25.43
N GLU A 204 -1.17 -4.45 24.51
CA GLU A 204 -1.20 -4.76 23.09
C GLU A 204 -0.59 -6.16 22.86
N SER A 205 -1.24 -6.99 22.05
CA SER A 205 -0.71 -8.32 21.83
C SER A 205 0.63 -8.28 21.07
N PRO A 206 1.58 -9.17 21.39
CA PRO A 206 2.91 -9.16 20.77
C PRO A 206 2.86 -9.21 19.24
N LEU A 207 1.85 -9.89 18.68
CA LEU A 207 1.65 -10.00 17.23
C LEU A 207 1.26 -8.67 16.59
N ILE A 208 0.37 -7.90 17.21
CA ILE A 208 -0.06 -6.60 16.68
C ILE A 208 1.12 -5.61 16.78
N HIS A 209 1.84 -5.63 17.90
CA HIS A 209 3.04 -4.83 18.08
C HIS A 209 4.09 -5.15 17.00
N PHE A 210 4.35 -6.44 16.76
CA PHE A 210 5.24 -6.88 15.67
C PHE A 210 4.76 -6.38 14.31
N LEU A 211 3.47 -6.53 13.99
CA LEU A 211 2.95 -6.17 12.67
C LEU A 211 3.05 -4.67 12.40
N LYS A 212 2.80 -3.81 13.39
CA LYS A 212 3.01 -2.35 13.27
C LYS A 212 4.43 -2.02 12.88
N HIS A 213 5.41 -2.63 13.58
CA HIS A 213 6.82 -2.40 13.33
C HIS A 213 7.22 -2.94 11.96
N PHE A 214 6.78 -4.15 11.62
CA PHE A 214 7.06 -4.78 10.33
C PHE A 214 6.55 -3.93 9.16
N VAL A 215 5.29 -3.49 9.22
CA VAL A 215 4.70 -2.64 8.17
C VAL A 215 5.45 -1.31 8.07
N PHE A 216 5.76 -0.67 9.20
CA PHE A 216 6.56 0.56 9.21
C PHE A 216 7.92 0.39 8.53
N ILE A 217 8.64 -0.68 8.89
CA ILE A 217 9.96 -1.00 8.35
C ILE A 217 9.90 -1.25 6.83
N ILE A 218 8.89 -1.97 6.35
CA ILE A 218 8.69 -2.19 4.90
C ILE A 218 8.45 -0.86 4.19
N ILE A 219 7.54 -0.02 4.70
CA ILE A 219 7.20 1.27 4.07
C ILE A 219 8.45 2.15 3.97
N ILE A 220 9.14 2.33 5.09
CA ILE A 220 10.28 3.25 5.12
C ILE A 220 11.43 2.72 4.26
N THR A 221 11.68 1.41 4.26
CA THR A 221 12.70 0.78 3.41
C THR A 221 12.41 0.99 1.93
N ASN A 222 11.18 0.75 1.48
CA ASN A 222 10.80 0.97 0.08
C ASN A 222 10.85 2.45 -0.31
N PHE A 223 10.40 3.33 0.58
CA PHE A 223 10.49 4.78 0.35
C PHE A 223 11.95 5.23 0.20
N MET A 224 12.84 4.74 1.07
CA MET A 224 14.27 5.02 0.98
C MET A 224 14.88 4.45 -0.31
N PHE A 225 14.48 3.26 -0.73
CA PHE A 225 14.97 2.65 -1.98
C PHE A 225 14.59 3.49 -3.21
N ILE A 226 13.31 3.79 -3.38
CA ILE A 226 12.79 4.59 -4.51
C ILE A 226 13.37 6.01 -4.47
N GLY A 227 13.46 6.61 -3.28
CA GLY A 227 14.07 7.92 -3.09
C GLY A 227 15.54 7.93 -3.49
N THR A 228 16.30 6.88 -3.13
CA THR A 228 17.72 6.77 -3.49
C THR A 228 17.91 6.64 -4.99
N ILE A 229 17.13 5.80 -5.68
CA ILE A 229 17.15 5.70 -7.14
C ILE A 229 16.84 7.05 -7.78
N SER A 230 15.80 7.73 -7.30
CA SER A 230 15.40 9.04 -7.86
C SER A 230 16.51 10.08 -7.71
N ILE A 231 17.20 10.11 -6.56
CA ILE A 231 18.35 11.00 -6.32
C ILE A 231 19.55 10.61 -7.18
N HIS A 232 19.79 9.32 -7.37
CA HIS A 232 20.87 8.78 -8.20
C HIS A 232 20.68 9.19 -9.67
N GLU A 233 19.52 8.94 -10.25
CA GLU A 233 19.20 9.37 -11.62
C GLU A 233 19.23 10.90 -11.76
N PHE A 234 18.77 11.63 -10.75
CA PHE A 234 18.87 13.09 -10.73
C PHE A 234 20.33 13.58 -10.70
N GLY A 235 21.24 12.82 -10.09
CA GLY A 235 22.69 13.09 -10.12
C GLY A 235 23.26 12.98 -11.54
N HIS A 236 22.88 11.95 -12.30
CA HIS A 236 23.23 11.83 -13.73
C HIS A 236 22.68 13.00 -14.54
N LEU A 237 21.43 13.38 -14.30
CA LEU A 237 20.76 14.48 -14.99
C LEU A 237 21.44 15.84 -14.75
N ILE A 238 21.72 16.19 -13.49
CA ILE A 238 22.37 17.47 -13.17
C ILE A 238 23.74 17.58 -13.83
N THR A 239 24.58 16.54 -13.67
CA THR A 239 25.97 16.58 -14.13
C THR A 239 26.10 16.54 -15.65
N SER A 240 25.17 15.88 -16.34
CA SER A 240 25.08 15.93 -17.80
C SER A 240 24.59 17.27 -18.32
N SER A 241 23.58 17.88 -17.68
CA SER A 241 23.09 19.22 -18.07
C SER A 241 24.18 20.29 -17.96
N GLN A 242 25.07 20.19 -16.97
CA GLN A 242 26.23 21.07 -16.81
C GLN A 242 27.33 20.85 -17.87
N SER A 243 27.28 19.73 -18.58
CA SER A 243 28.25 19.35 -19.61
C SER A 243 27.77 19.70 -21.03
N ASN A 244 26.72 20.53 -21.16
CA ASN A 244 26.10 20.96 -22.43
C ASN A 244 25.61 19.81 -23.33
N CYS A 245 25.11 18.73 -22.71
CA CYS A 245 24.49 17.65 -23.45
C CYS A 245 23.16 18.08 -24.07
N GLU A 246 22.89 17.66 -25.30
CA GLU A 246 21.72 18.09 -26.09
C GLU A 246 20.40 17.62 -25.47
N GLU A 247 20.39 16.39 -24.95
CA GLU A 247 19.22 15.78 -24.32
C GLU A 247 19.63 15.04 -23.06
N SER A 248 18.91 15.29 -21.97
CA SER A 248 19.05 14.57 -20.70
C SER A 248 17.66 14.42 -20.09
N LYS A 249 17.15 13.19 -19.96
CA LYS A 249 15.82 12.93 -19.39
C LYS A 249 15.82 11.64 -18.57
N ILE A 250 15.07 11.65 -17.47
CA ILE A 250 14.81 10.45 -16.68
C ILE A 250 13.62 9.73 -17.30
N ILE A 251 13.77 8.45 -17.59
CA ILE A 251 12.75 7.61 -18.19
C ILE A 251 12.26 6.61 -17.16
N TYR A 252 10.94 6.49 -17.09
CA TYR A 252 10.25 5.50 -16.30
C TYR A 252 9.65 4.46 -17.25
N GLU A 253 10.38 3.37 -17.49
CA GLU A 253 9.88 2.26 -18.30
C GLU A 253 8.95 1.34 -17.49
N LEU A 254 7.96 0.74 -18.15
CA LEU A 254 7.07 -0.24 -17.51
C LEU A 254 7.80 -1.51 -17.04
N GLN A 255 8.95 -1.82 -17.65
CA GLN A 255 9.74 -3.02 -17.39
C GLN A 255 11.21 -2.66 -17.13
N GLY A 256 11.46 -1.80 -16.15
CA GLY A 256 12.81 -1.40 -15.79
C GLY A 256 12.86 -0.62 -14.50
N LEU A 257 14.08 -0.42 -13.98
CA LEU A 257 14.32 0.65 -13.02
C LEU A 257 14.33 1.98 -13.77
N PRO A 258 13.92 3.09 -13.14
CA PRO A 258 14.11 4.41 -13.72
C PRO A 258 15.58 4.59 -14.12
N HIS A 259 15.83 5.13 -15.31
CA HIS A 259 17.17 5.39 -15.82
C HIS A 259 17.24 6.74 -16.54
N THR A 260 18.42 7.33 -16.58
CA THR A 260 18.66 8.59 -17.28
C THR A 260 19.20 8.31 -18.67
N GLU A 261 18.45 8.71 -19.71
CA GLU A 261 18.96 8.77 -21.07
C GLU A 261 19.65 10.10 -21.30
N ILE A 262 20.87 10.03 -21.85
CA ILE A 262 21.67 11.21 -22.07
C ILE A 262 22.37 11.14 -23.43
N LYS A 263 22.25 12.22 -24.19
CA LYS A 263 22.81 12.38 -25.53
C LYS A 263 23.78 13.56 -25.52
N CYS A 264 25.07 13.28 -25.66
CA CYS A 264 26.12 14.31 -25.79
C CYS A 264 27.01 13.98 -26.98
N GLU A 265 27.45 15.01 -27.70
CA GLU A 265 28.44 14.88 -28.78
C GLU A 265 29.82 14.46 -28.25
N ASP A 266 30.19 14.95 -27.06
CA ASP A 266 31.47 14.65 -26.42
C ASP A 266 31.34 13.54 -25.37
N THR A 267 31.74 12.33 -25.74
CA THR A 267 31.78 11.17 -24.85
C THR A 267 32.97 11.20 -23.88
N SER A 268 33.92 12.12 -24.03
CA SER A 268 35.05 12.24 -23.10
C SER A 268 34.62 12.63 -21.68
N LEU A 269 33.46 13.27 -21.56
CA LEU A 269 32.85 13.64 -20.28
C LEU A 269 32.01 12.52 -19.67
N GLN A 270 31.99 11.32 -20.28
CA GLN A 270 31.18 10.19 -19.85
C GLN A 270 31.51 9.69 -18.42
N ASN A 271 32.69 9.97 -17.88
CA ASN A 271 32.94 9.58 -16.49
C ASN A 271 32.30 10.56 -15.50
N ARG A 272 32.17 11.84 -15.89
CA ARG A 272 31.68 12.91 -15.01
C ARG A 272 30.20 12.74 -14.67
N TRP A 273 29.37 12.50 -15.67
CA TRP A 273 27.93 12.31 -15.48
C TRP A 273 27.56 11.00 -14.74
N ILE A 274 28.32 9.91 -14.90
CA ILE A 274 28.11 8.63 -14.19
C ILE A 274 28.48 8.83 -12.72
N LEU A 275 29.62 9.47 -12.46
CA LEU A 275 30.00 9.87 -11.11
C LEU A 275 28.97 10.80 -10.46
N GLY A 276 28.24 11.60 -11.24
CA GLY A 276 27.12 12.38 -10.75
C GLY A 276 26.07 11.53 -10.06
N GLY A 277 25.61 10.45 -10.70
CA GLY A 277 24.64 9.55 -10.09
C GLY A 277 25.18 8.80 -8.87
N VAL A 278 26.42 8.35 -8.93
CA VAL A 278 27.07 7.67 -7.79
C VAL A 278 27.27 8.60 -6.59
N LEU A 279 27.76 9.83 -6.80
CA LEU A 279 28.19 10.71 -5.71
C LEU A 279 27.03 11.49 -5.07
N PHE A 280 25.97 11.79 -5.81
CA PHE A 280 24.90 12.66 -5.32
C PHE A 280 24.11 12.06 -4.14
N PRO A 281 23.70 10.78 -4.15
CA PRO A 281 23.12 10.14 -2.98
C PRO A 281 24.07 10.08 -1.78
N PHE A 282 25.37 9.87 -2.00
CA PHE A 282 26.35 9.92 -0.90
C PHE A 282 26.45 11.32 -0.27
N LEU A 283 26.40 12.38 -1.08
CA LEU A 283 26.40 13.75 -0.59
C LEU A 283 25.19 14.03 0.30
N ILE A 284 23.99 13.61 -0.12
CA ILE A 284 22.78 13.77 0.69
C ILE A 284 22.86 12.92 1.95
N ALA A 285 23.27 11.65 1.84
CA ALA A 285 23.45 10.77 2.99
C ALA A 285 24.47 11.35 3.99
N PHE A 286 25.54 11.97 3.51
CA PHE A 286 26.52 12.66 4.36
C PHE A 286 25.84 13.78 5.17
N PHE A 287 25.09 14.69 4.52
CA PHE A 287 24.34 15.72 5.25
C PHE A 287 23.38 15.14 6.30
N LEU A 288 22.69 14.04 5.97
CA LEU A 288 21.77 13.36 6.90
C LEU A 288 22.51 12.68 8.06
N LEU A 289 23.70 12.10 7.83
CA LEU A 289 24.51 11.46 8.87
C LEU A 289 25.03 12.48 9.91
N PHE A 290 25.39 13.69 9.47
CA PHE A 290 25.93 14.73 10.36
C PHE A 290 24.86 15.64 10.97
N GLY A 291 23.84 16.02 10.19
CA GLY A 291 22.77 16.90 10.65
C GLY A 291 21.59 16.19 11.32
N GLY A 292 21.45 14.88 11.11
CA GLY A 292 20.30 14.10 11.56
C GLY A 292 20.42 13.52 12.97
N GLY A 293 19.28 13.31 13.63
CA GLY A 293 19.18 12.48 14.84
C GLY A 293 19.34 10.97 14.55
N LYS A 294 19.36 10.11 15.59
CA LYS A 294 19.59 8.65 15.49
C LYS A 294 18.83 7.99 14.31
N PHE A 295 17.51 8.19 14.25
CA PHE A 295 16.65 7.66 13.18
C PHE A 295 17.06 8.14 11.77
N ILE A 296 17.39 9.42 11.61
CA ILE A 296 17.82 9.99 10.33
C ILE A 296 19.16 9.42 9.89
N LYS A 297 20.08 9.17 10.83
CA LYS A 297 21.37 8.52 10.53
C LYS A 297 21.19 7.09 10.03
N GLU A 298 20.24 6.35 10.57
CA GLU A 298 19.90 4.99 10.12
C GLU A 298 19.33 5.00 8.69
N LEU A 299 18.45 5.96 8.37
CA LEU A 299 17.97 6.17 7.00
C LEU A 299 19.10 6.56 6.04
N ALA A 300 20.00 7.43 6.48
CA ALA A 300 21.16 7.83 5.68
C ALA A 300 22.07 6.65 5.35
N LEU A 301 22.33 5.77 6.32
CA LEU A 301 23.08 4.54 6.11
C LEU A 301 22.36 3.60 5.12
N GLN A 302 21.02 3.55 5.18
CA GLN A 302 20.23 2.77 4.22
C GLN A 302 20.31 3.35 2.80
N MET A 303 20.34 4.68 2.66
CA MET A 303 20.58 5.36 1.37
C MET A 303 21.99 5.03 0.83
N VAL A 304 23.03 5.01 1.68
CA VAL A 304 24.38 4.57 1.30
C VAL A 304 24.35 3.14 0.77
N GLY A 305 23.71 2.22 1.50
CA GLY A 305 23.59 0.82 1.11
C GLY A 305 22.89 0.63 -0.23
N PHE A 306 21.74 1.29 -0.43
CA PHE A 306 21.01 1.24 -1.69
C PHE A 306 21.78 1.86 -2.85
N ASN A 307 22.47 2.98 -2.62
CA ASN A 307 23.28 3.62 -3.66
C ASN A 307 24.40 2.70 -4.15
N LEU A 308 25.09 2.01 -3.24
CA LEU A 308 26.12 1.03 -3.59
C LEU A 308 25.55 -0.13 -4.43
N ILE A 309 24.32 -0.57 -4.15
CA ILE A 309 23.65 -1.63 -4.93
C ILE A 309 23.36 -1.16 -6.35
N ILE A 310 22.70 -0.01 -6.50
CA ILE A 310 22.27 0.49 -7.82
C ILE A 310 23.45 0.96 -8.69
N SER A 311 24.53 1.43 -8.06
CA SER A 311 25.77 1.85 -8.76
C SER A 311 26.56 0.69 -9.39
N TYR A 312 26.11 -0.57 -9.27
CA TYR A 312 26.84 -1.72 -9.84
C TYR A 312 27.09 -1.58 -11.35
N LEU A 313 26.07 -1.18 -12.11
CA LEU A 313 26.20 -1.00 -13.56
C LEU A 313 27.05 0.23 -13.91
N ASP A 314 26.91 1.31 -13.13
CA ASP A 314 27.73 2.52 -13.26
C ASP A 314 29.21 2.26 -13.06
N MET A 315 29.57 1.43 -12.07
CA MET A 315 30.97 1.06 -11.86
C MET A 315 31.54 0.31 -13.06
N ILE A 316 30.76 -0.59 -13.66
CA ILE A 316 31.18 -1.28 -14.89
C ILE A 316 31.35 -0.26 -16.03
N ALA A 317 30.43 0.69 -16.16
CA ALA A 317 30.49 1.74 -17.18
C ALA A 317 31.69 2.70 -16.98
N LEU A 318 32.11 2.92 -15.73
CA LEU A 318 33.34 3.63 -15.37
C LEU A 318 34.64 2.80 -15.57
N ASN A 319 34.55 1.64 -16.23
CA ASN A 319 35.65 0.70 -16.46
C ASN A 319 36.24 0.05 -15.20
N PHE A 320 35.50 0.00 -14.08
CA PHE A 320 35.91 -0.84 -12.96
C PHE A 320 35.78 -2.33 -13.34
N SER A 321 36.64 -3.16 -12.74
CA SER A 321 36.53 -4.61 -12.92
C SER A 321 35.22 -5.14 -12.32
N LYS A 322 34.67 -6.19 -12.92
CA LYS A 322 33.46 -6.86 -12.40
C LYS A 322 33.62 -7.32 -10.95
N ALA A 323 34.85 -7.65 -10.53
CA ALA A 323 35.15 -8.01 -9.15
C ALA A 323 34.95 -6.84 -8.18
N ILE A 324 35.40 -5.63 -8.54
CA ILE A 324 35.21 -4.41 -7.73
C ILE A 324 33.73 -4.02 -7.69
N ALA A 325 33.04 -4.08 -8.84
CA ALA A 325 31.60 -3.82 -8.90
C ALA A 325 30.82 -4.83 -8.03
N ALA A 326 31.13 -6.12 -8.12
CA ALA A 326 30.50 -7.16 -7.30
C ALA A 326 30.79 -6.99 -5.80
N PHE A 327 32.03 -6.61 -5.43
CA PHE A 327 32.37 -6.30 -4.04
C PHE A 327 31.53 -5.13 -3.50
N THR A 328 31.35 -4.08 -4.31
CA THR A 328 30.53 -2.90 -3.96
C THR A 328 29.06 -3.28 -3.78
N LEU A 329 28.51 -4.13 -4.66
CA LEU A 329 27.17 -4.68 -4.51
C LEU A 329 26.99 -5.45 -3.20
N ILE A 330 27.93 -6.35 -2.88
CA ILE A 330 27.91 -7.14 -1.62
C ILE A 330 27.98 -6.20 -0.41
N LEU A 331 28.86 -5.19 -0.45
CA LEU A 331 28.97 -4.18 0.59
C LEU A 331 27.68 -3.38 0.75
N GLY A 332 27.01 -3.04 -0.35
CA GLY A 332 25.70 -2.38 -0.35
C GLY A 332 24.61 -3.24 0.31
N ILE A 333 24.55 -4.53 -0.02
CA ILE A 333 23.62 -5.50 0.60
C ILE A 333 23.88 -5.61 2.11
N ALA A 334 25.15 -5.76 2.50
CA ALA A 334 25.54 -5.85 3.90
C ALA A 334 25.18 -4.57 4.67
N THR A 335 25.46 -3.41 4.08
CA THR A 335 25.16 -2.09 4.67
C THR A 335 23.65 -1.90 4.83
N THR A 336 22.86 -2.26 3.81
CA THR A 336 21.39 -2.17 3.83
C THR A 336 20.79 -3.10 4.90
N THR A 337 21.33 -4.32 5.01
CA THR A 337 20.89 -5.28 6.03
C THR A 337 21.22 -4.79 7.44
N PHE A 338 22.42 -4.23 7.61
CA PHE A 338 22.85 -3.67 8.88
C PHE A 338 22.03 -2.43 9.28
N SER A 339 21.79 -1.50 8.34
CA SER A 339 20.93 -0.34 8.60
C SER A 339 19.51 -0.75 8.96
N LEU A 340 18.96 -1.77 8.30
CA LEU A 340 17.64 -2.33 8.62
C LEU A 340 17.59 -2.86 10.06
N ALA A 341 18.63 -3.59 10.49
CA ALA A 341 18.71 -4.10 11.86
C ALA A 341 18.77 -2.96 12.89
N LEU A 342 19.51 -1.88 12.61
CA LEU A 342 19.52 -0.68 13.45
C LEU A 342 18.15 0.01 13.50
N LEU A 343 17.48 0.11 12.36
CA LEU A 343 16.14 0.73 12.23
C LEU A 343 15.07 -0.06 12.99
N VAL A 344 15.18 -1.39 13.02
CA VAL A 344 14.34 -2.23 13.86
C VAL A 344 14.63 -1.97 15.34
N LYS A 345 15.91 -1.96 15.73
CA LYS A 345 16.34 -1.75 17.11
C LYS A 345 15.89 -0.38 17.65
N SER A 346 16.05 0.69 16.87
CA SER A 346 15.71 2.07 17.29
C SER A 346 14.22 2.34 17.49
N ARG A 347 13.36 1.40 17.08
CA ARG A 347 11.92 1.49 17.27
C ARG A 347 11.42 0.66 18.45
N VAL A 348 12.19 -0.34 18.88
CA VAL A 348 11.85 -1.20 20.01
C VAL A 348 12.36 -0.61 21.34
N GLU A 349 13.47 0.15 21.30
CA GLU A 349 14.01 0.96 22.39
C GLU A 349 13.39 2.36 22.42
#